data_AF-A0A352BHK5-F1
#
_entry.id   AF-A0A352BHK5-F1
#
_cell.length_a   1.000
_cell.length_b   1.000
_cell.length_c   1.000
_cell.angle_alpha   90.00
_cell.angle_beta   90.00
_cell.angle_gamma   90.00
#
_symmetry.space_group_name_H-M   'P 1'
#
loop_
_entity.id
_entity.type
_entity.pdbx_description
1 polymer ?
#
loop_
_entity_poly.entity_id
_entity_poly.type
_entity_poly.pdbx_seq_one_letter_code
_entity_poly.pdbx_strand_id
1 'polypeptide(L)'
;MIKQKVILIGGPTGVGKTALAIKLARLFDGEIISCDSVAIYKKLNIGSAKPTPEEQKQAKHYMIDIVEPDCEYSVSDYRNESERLILDIASRGKTPIVVGGTGLYMKALLFPMELGKSEKNEAMRQKYRQLALEKGNQFLLDYLKQIDPQSAQNLHEKDLPRIIRAIEIYETTG
;
A
#
# COMPACT_ATOMS: atom_id res chain seq x y z
N MET A 1 13.19 -21.74 -8.46
CA MET A 1 12.47 -20.91 -7.47
C MET A 1 11.35 -21.74 -6.86
N ILE A 2 11.35 -21.94 -5.55
CA ILE A 2 10.22 -22.56 -4.86
C ILE A 2 9.08 -21.54 -4.86
N LYS A 3 7.93 -21.92 -5.43
CA LYS A 3 6.74 -21.06 -5.47
C LYS A 3 6.09 -21.09 -4.09
N GLN A 4 6.20 -20.00 -3.33
CA GLN A 4 5.63 -19.93 -1.99
C GLN A 4 4.10 -19.86 -2.07
N LYS A 5 3.42 -20.74 -1.31
CA LYS A 5 1.96 -20.70 -1.19
C LYS A 5 1.56 -19.65 -0.16
N VAL A 6 0.55 -18.85 -0.49
CA VAL A 6 -0.03 -17.80 0.36
C VAL A 6 -1.54 -17.90 0.23
N ILE A 7 -2.26 -17.80 1.35
CA ILE A 7 -3.73 -17.64 1.35
C ILE A 7 -4.03 -16.15 1.35
N LEU A 8 -4.80 -15.66 0.38
CA LEU A 8 -5.23 -14.27 0.33
C LEU A 8 -6.75 -14.16 0.51
N ILE A 9 -7.17 -13.34 1.47
CA ILE A 9 -8.57 -13.09 1.82
C ILE A 9 -8.87 -11.61 1.58
N GLY A 10 -9.43 -11.33 0.40
CA GLY A 10 -9.89 -10.00 0.02
C GLY A 10 -11.40 -9.84 0.20
N GLY A 11 -11.85 -8.62 0.51
CA GLY A 11 -13.27 -8.28 0.56
C GLY A 11 -13.55 -6.91 1.20
N PRO A 12 -14.78 -6.38 1.08
CA PRO A 12 -15.15 -5.09 1.65
C PRO A 12 -15.15 -5.10 3.18
N THR A 13 -15.15 -3.92 3.80
CA THR A 13 -15.21 -3.78 5.26
C THR A 13 -16.52 -4.35 5.81
N GLY A 14 -16.47 -4.98 7.00
CA GLY A 14 -17.67 -5.50 7.68
C GLY A 14 -18.13 -6.92 7.30
N VAL A 15 -17.50 -7.58 6.32
CA VAL A 15 -17.91 -8.95 5.89
C VAL A 15 -17.31 -10.11 6.69
N GLY A 16 -16.70 -9.83 7.84
CA GLY A 16 -16.16 -10.89 8.73
C GLY A 16 -14.82 -11.50 8.30
N LYS A 17 -13.99 -10.78 7.54
CA LYS A 17 -12.67 -11.27 7.07
C LYS A 17 -11.74 -11.71 8.20
N THR A 18 -11.69 -10.93 9.30
CA THR A 18 -10.83 -11.22 10.45
C THR A 18 -11.16 -12.58 11.08
N ALA A 19 -12.46 -12.83 11.32
CA ALA A 19 -12.91 -14.11 11.87
C ALA A 19 -12.54 -15.29 10.96
N LEU A 20 -12.69 -15.14 9.64
CA LEU A 20 -12.29 -16.16 8.67
C LEU A 20 -10.76 -16.38 8.69
N ALA A 21 -9.97 -15.32 8.71
CA ALA A 21 -8.51 -15.40 8.74
C ALA A 21 -8.00 -16.12 9.99
N ILE A 22 -8.56 -15.83 11.17
CA ILE A 22 -8.23 -16.52 12.43
C ILE A 22 -8.57 -18.00 12.37
N LYS A 23 -9.74 -18.35 11.81
CA LYS A 23 -10.14 -19.75 11.63
C LYS A 23 -9.16 -20.50 10.73
N LEU A 24 -8.73 -19.88 9.64
CA LEU A 24 -7.76 -20.47 8.71
C LEU A 24 -6.36 -20.56 9.33
N ALA A 25 -5.94 -19.56 10.10
CA ALA A 25 -4.65 -19.58 10.81
C ALA A 25 -4.58 -20.78 11.77
N ARG A 26 -5.65 -21.08 12.51
CA ARG A 26 -5.69 -22.27 13.39
C ARG A 26 -5.69 -23.58 12.62
N LEU A 27 -6.38 -23.64 11.48
CA LEU A 27 -6.50 -24.85 10.68
C LEU A 27 -5.20 -25.22 9.96
N PHE A 28 -4.42 -24.22 9.53
CA PHE A 28 -3.23 -24.40 8.69
C PHE A 28 -1.90 -24.07 9.39
N ASP A 29 -1.92 -23.97 10.73
CA ASP A 29 -0.80 -23.44 11.54
C ASP A 29 -0.19 -22.16 10.91
N GLY A 30 -1.09 -21.23 10.60
CA GLY A 30 -0.79 -20.03 9.84
C GLY A 30 -0.59 -18.79 10.69
N GLU A 31 0.01 -17.78 10.08
CA GLU A 31 0.14 -16.45 10.66
C GLU A 31 -0.41 -15.40 9.68
N ILE A 32 -0.98 -14.34 10.24
CA ILE A 32 -1.82 -13.39 9.50
C ILE A 32 -1.02 -12.10 9.22
N ILE A 33 -1.03 -11.65 7.97
CA ILE A 33 -0.49 -10.36 7.52
C ILE A 33 -1.68 -9.46 7.16
N SER A 34 -1.86 -8.36 7.88
CA SER A 34 -2.89 -7.38 7.55
C SER A 34 -2.60 -6.71 6.20
N CYS A 35 -3.62 -6.55 5.37
CA CYS A 35 -3.62 -5.84 4.09
C CYS A 35 -4.60 -4.65 4.14
N ASP A 36 -4.35 -3.76 5.09
CA ASP A 36 -5.17 -2.60 5.38
C ASP A 36 -4.30 -1.37 5.62
N SER A 37 -4.50 -0.33 4.82
CA SER A 37 -3.69 0.90 4.83
C SER A 37 -3.96 1.80 6.03
N VAL A 38 -4.98 1.51 6.86
CA VAL A 38 -5.29 2.26 8.08
C VAL A 38 -4.88 1.46 9.31
N ALA A 39 -5.07 0.13 9.30
CA ALA A 39 -4.72 -0.73 10.43
C ALA A 39 -3.20 -0.74 10.76
N ILE A 40 -2.35 -0.38 9.82
CA ILE A 40 -0.90 -0.23 10.02
C ILE A 40 -0.54 0.88 11.02
N TYR A 41 -1.39 1.90 11.18
CA TYR A 41 -1.09 3.07 12.01
C TYR A 41 -1.47 2.85 13.47
N LYS A 42 -0.57 3.16 14.39
CA LYS A 42 -0.80 3.12 15.83
C LYS A 42 -1.95 4.03 16.25
N LYS A 43 -2.62 3.69 17.35
CA LYS A 43 -3.68 4.49 18.01
C LYS A 43 -4.98 4.68 17.21
N LEU A 44 -4.98 4.51 15.90
CA LEU A 44 -6.16 4.62 15.03
C LEU A 44 -7.00 3.33 15.09
N ASN A 45 -7.60 3.01 16.24
CA ASN A 45 -8.22 1.70 16.46
C ASN A 45 -9.69 1.60 16.03
N ILE A 46 -10.50 2.63 16.29
CA ILE A 46 -11.95 2.58 16.06
C ILE A 46 -12.27 2.66 14.56
N GLY A 47 -11.73 3.68 13.87
CA GLY A 47 -12.02 3.93 12.46
C GLY A 47 -11.40 2.93 11.48
N SER A 48 -10.43 2.13 11.93
CA SER A 48 -9.73 1.14 11.11
C SER A 48 -10.31 -0.26 11.19
N ALA A 49 -11.27 -0.50 12.11
CA ALA A 49 -11.81 -1.83 12.39
C ALA A 49 -10.72 -2.90 12.60
N LYS A 50 -9.63 -2.54 13.30
CA LYS A 50 -8.55 -3.48 13.64
C LYS A 50 -9.10 -4.67 14.41
N PRO A 51 -8.49 -5.87 14.23
CA PRO A 51 -8.74 -7.00 15.11
C PRO A 51 -8.54 -6.59 16.57
N THR A 52 -9.47 -6.95 17.46
CA THR A 52 -9.38 -6.63 18.89
C THR A 52 -8.18 -7.35 19.53
N PRO A 53 -7.70 -6.92 20.71
CA PRO A 53 -6.66 -7.66 21.43
C PRO A 53 -7.02 -9.13 21.67
N GLU A 54 -8.30 -9.44 21.89
CA GLU A 54 -8.81 -10.80 22.04
C GLU A 54 -8.69 -11.58 20.74
N GLU A 55 -9.02 -10.99 19.59
CA GLU A 55 -8.85 -11.60 18.26
C GLU A 55 -7.37 -11.80 17.91
N GLN A 56 -6.51 -10.82 18.21
CA GLN A 56 -5.07 -10.92 17.97
C GLN A 56 -4.38 -11.97 18.85
N LYS A 57 -4.93 -12.30 20.03
CA LYS A 57 -4.44 -13.43 20.84
C LYS A 57 -4.75 -14.80 20.23
N GLN A 58 -5.72 -14.88 19.30
CA GLN A 58 -6.16 -16.14 18.72
C GLN A 58 -5.29 -16.64 17.57
N ALA A 59 -4.53 -15.73 16.93
CA ALA A 59 -3.57 -16.01 15.87
C ALA A 59 -2.58 -14.85 15.77
N LYS A 60 -1.32 -15.10 15.43
CA LYS A 60 -0.32 -14.04 15.30
C LYS A 60 -0.68 -13.13 14.11
N HIS A 61 -0.74 -11.83 14.35
CA HIS A 61 -0.97 -10.80 13.33
C HIS A 61 0.27 -9.93 13.12
N TYR A 62 0.54 -9.60 11.86
CA TYR A 62 1.55 -8.64 11.41
C TYR A 62 0.88 -7.47 10.70
N MET A 63 1.66 -6.40 10.48
CA MET A 63 1.21 -5.19 9.77
C MET A 63 0.02 -4.49 10.45
N ILE A 64 -0.01 -4.52 11.79
CA ILE A 64 -0.94 -3.78 12.64
C ILE A 64 -0.11 -2.97 13.62
N ASP A 65 -0.43 -1.69 13.81
CA ASP A 65 0.26 -0.81 14.77
C ASP A 65 1.78 -0.71 14.55
N ILE A 66 2.22 -0.76 13.29
CA ILE A 66 3.64 -0.74 12.91
C ILE A 66 4.16 0.67 12.54
N VAL A 67 3.28 1.64 12.31
CA VAL A 67 3.63 3.00 11.86
C VAL A 67 3.03 4.05 12.80
N GLU A 68 3.76 5.13 13.11
CA GLU A 68 3.20 6.26 13.86
C GLU A 68 2.22 7.07 12.98
N PRO A 69 1.14 7.66 13.53
CA PRO A 69 0.11 8.34 12.73
C PRO A 69 0.59 9.50 11.84
N ASP A 70 1.72 10.12 12.18
CA ASP A 70 2.34 11.25 11.49
C ASP A 70 3.39 10.82 10.46
N CYS A 71 3.72 9.53 10.40
CA CYS A 71 4.63 8.97 9.43
C CYS A 71 3.89 8.55 8.16
N GLU A 72 4.52 8.68 7.00
CA GLU A 72 3.97 8.13 5.78
C GLU A 72 4.27 6.63 5.65
N TYR A 73 3.37 5.88 5.00
CA TYR A 73 3.62 4.49 4.64
C TYR A 73 3.16 4.20 3.21
N SER A 74 4.09 3.84 2.34
CA SER A 74 3.82 3.65 0.92
C SER A 74 3.40 2.22 0.58
N VAL A 75 2.85 2.05 -0.62
CA VAL A 75 2.58 0.71 -1.18
C VAL A 75 3.87 -0.09 -1.41
N SER A 76 5.00 0.58 -1.66
CA SER A 76 6.32 -0.06 -1.78
C SER A 76 6.79 -0.62 -0.45
N ASP A 77 6.63 0.15 0.63
CA ASP A 77 6.97 -0.28 1.99
C ASP A 77 6.13 -1.50 2.36
N TYR A 78 4.81 -1.44 2.11
CA TYR A 78 3.90 -2.55 2.33
C TYR A 78 4.32 -3.82 1.58
N ARG A 79 4.63 -3.69 0.27
CA ARG A 79 5.01 -4.82 -0.57
C ARG A 79 6.28 -5.48 -0.05
N ASN A 80 7.33 -4.69 0.17
CA ASN A 80 8.63 -5.19 0.60
C ASN A 80 8.53 -5.90 1.96
N GLU A 81 7.83 -5.29 2.93
CA GLU A 81 7.67 -5.88 4.26
C GLU A 81 6.78 -7.12 4.23
N SER A 82 5.71 -7.12 3.44
CA SER A 82 4.83 -8.28 3.29
C SER A 82 5.54 -9.46 2.60
N GLU A 83 6.33 -9.20 1.55
CA GLU A 83 7.14 -10.24 0.90
C GLU A 83 8.16 -10.85 1.88
N ARG A 84 8.82 -10.01 2.69
CA ARG A 84 9.73 -10.46 3.76
C ARG A 84 9.01 -11.34 4.79
N LEU A 85 7.85 -10.91 5.27
CA LEU A 85 7.04 -11.66 6.24
C LEU A 85 6.53 -12.99 5.66
N ILE A 86 6.11 -13.01 4.39
CA ILE A 86 5.67 -14.24 3.72
C ILE A 86 6.80 -15.27 3.72
N LEU A 87 8.02 -14.86 3.36
CA LEU A 87 9.18 -15.74 3.35
C LEU A 87 9.58 -16.20 4.75
N ASP A 88 9.57 -15.30 5.74
CA ASP A 88 9.85 -15.63 7.14
C ASP A 88 8.86 -16.66 7.71
N ILE A 89 7.55 -16.40 7.57
CA ILE A 89 6.50 -17.31 8.03
C ILE A 89 6.65 -18.69 7.38
N ALA A 90 6.86 -18.71 6.06
CA ALA A 90 7.06 -19.95 5.32
C ALA A 90 8.31 -20.71 5.74
N SER A 91 9.42 -20.01 6.01
CA SER A 91 10.68 -20.62 6.46
C SER A 91 10.54 -21.33 7.80
N ARG A 92 9.57 -20.89 8.62
CA ARG A 92 9.20 -21.51 9.90
C ARG A 92 8.20 -22.66 9.75
N GLY A 93 7.91 -23.09 8.52
CA GLY A 93 6.97 -24.18 8.20
C GLY A 93 5.49 -23.80 8.32
N LYS A 94 5.18 -22.50 8.50
CA LYS A 94 3.84 -21.99 8.73
C LYS A 94 3.19 -21.46 7.45
N THR A 95 1.87 -21.35 7.47
CA THR A 95 1.11 -20.83 6.32
C THR A 95 0.94 -19.31 6.39
N PRO A 96 1.48 -18.53 5.43
CA PRO A 96 1.22 -17.09 5.35
C PRO A 96 -0.21 -16.82 4.89
N ILE A 97 -0.94 -15.99 5.64
CA ILE A 97 -2.33 -15.61 5.36
C ILE A 97 -2.42 -14.09 5.26
N VAL A 98 -2.67 -13.56 4.07
CA VAL A 98 -2.87 -12.12 3.86
C VAL A 98 -4.37 -11.81 3.91
N VAL A 99 -4.78 -10.87 4.75
CA VAL A 99 -6.21 -10.51 4.92
C VAL A 99 -6.41 -9.00 4.90
N GLY A 100 -7.37 -8.50 4.13
CA GLY A 100 -7.67 -7.08 4.16
C GLY A 100 -8.58 -6.58 3.04
N GLY A 101 -8.58 -5.26 2.87
CA GLY A 101 -9.46 -4.54 1.93
C GLY A 101 -8.75 -3.53 1.03
N THR A 102 -7.47 -3.23 1.28
CA THR A 102 -6.75 -2.22 0.48
C THR A 102 -6.35 -2.80 -0.87
N GLY A 103 -7.16 -2.53 -1.89
CA GLY A 103 -6.96 -3.08 -3.24
C GLY A 103 -5.61 -2.74 -3.87
N LEU A 104 -5.04 -1.56 -3.57
CA LEU A 104 -3.72 -1.18 -4.08
C LEU A 104 -2.60 -2.06 -3.49
N TYR A 105 -2.67 -2.37 -2.20
CA TYR A 105 -1.73 -3.25 -1.51
C TYR A 105 -1.83 -4.69 -2.04
N MET A 106 -3.05 -5.22 -2.20
CA MET A 106 -3.25 -6.54 -2.81
C MET A 106 -2.70 -6.61 -4.23
N LYS A 107 -2.95 -5.58 -5.05
CA LYS A 107 -2.44 -5.54 -6.43
C LYS A 107 -0.91 -5.53 -6.46
N ALA A 108 -0.28 -4.74 -5.60
CA ALA A 108 1.18 -4.65 -5.52
C ALA A 108 1.83 -5.97 -5.08
N LEU A 109 1.14 -6.78 -4.27
CA LEU A 109 1.62 -8.08 -3.82
C LEU A 109 1.39 -9.20 -4.86
N LEU A 110 0.28 -9.13 -5.61
CA LEU A 110 -0.13 -10.18 -6.54
C LEU A 110 0.46 -10.03 -7.95
N PHE A 111 0.71 -8.79 -8.38
CA PHE A 111 1.10 -8.49 -9.75
C PHE A 111 2.40 -7.69 -9.79
N PRO A 112 3.22 -7.87 -10.84
CA PRO A 112 4.30 -6.94 -11.12
C PRO A 112 3.72 -5.51 -11.21
N MET A 113 4.21 -4.65 -10.34
CA MET A 113 3.84 -3.24 -10.32
C MET A 113 5.11 -2.41 -10.33
N GLU A 114 5.21 -1.48 -11.28
CA GLU A 114 6.24 -0.45 -11.29
C GLU A 114 5.95 0.55 -10.18
N LEU A 115 6.49 0.24 -9.01
CA LEU A 115 6.47 1.15 -7.89
C LEU A 115 7.66 2.09 -8.09
N GLY A 116 7.38 3.28 -8.61
CA GLY A 116 8.41 4.27 -8.96
C GLY A 116 9.42 4.43 -7.83
N LYS A 117 10.68 4.07 -8.11
CA LYS A 117 11.79 4.07 -7.15
C LYS A 117 12.33 5.46 -6.83
N SER A 118 11.82 6.51 -7.47
CA SER A 118 12.31 7.87 -7.20
C SER A 118 11.89 8.30 -5.81
N GLU A 119 12.90 8.71 -5.03
CA GLU A 119 12.71 9.37 -3.75
C GLU A 119 11.78 10.56 -3.93
N LYS A 120 10.91 10.80 -2.94
CA LYS A 120 10.05 11.97 -2.93
C LYS A 120 10.93 13.21 -2.77
N ASN A 121 10.83 14.14 -3.71
CA ASN A 121 11.47 15.44 -3.61
C ASN A 121 10.42 16.47 -3.19
N GLU A 122 10.30 16.68 -1.88
CA GLU A 122 9.31 17.60 -1.31
C GLU A 122 9.48 19.04 -1.80
N ALA A 123 10.71 19.49 -2.05
CA ALA A 123 10.96 20.82 -2.61
C ALA A 123 10.37 20.95 -4.03
N MET A 124 10.54 19.94 -4.88
CA MET A 124 9.91 19.90 -6.21
C MET A 124 8.39 19.82 -6.12
N ARG A 125 7.85 19.00 -5.22
CA ARG A 125 6.41 18.88 -5.01
C ARG A 125 5.81 20.22 -4.57
N GLN A 126 6.45 20.93 -3.66
CA GLN A 126 6.01 22.26 -3.23
C GLN A 126 6.09 23.27 -4.37
N LYS A 127 7.18 23.29 -5.14
CA LYS A 127 7.33 24.13 -6.34
C LYS A 127 6.16 23.92 -7.31
N TYR A 128 5.84 22.67 -7.65
CA TYR A 128 4.75 22.40 -8.59
C TYR A 128 3.36 22.64 -7.99
N ARG A 129 3.15 22.40 -6.69
CA ARG A 129 1.91 22.80 -6.01
C ARG A 129 1.70 24.32 -6.08
N GLN A 130 2.74 25.11 -5.84
CA GLN A 130 2.68 26.56 -5.92
C GLN A 130 2.39 27.02 -7.35
N LEU A 131 3.05 26.43 -8.33
CA LEU A 131 2.80 26.73 -9.75
C LEU A 131 1.38 26.36 -10.18
N ALA A 132 0.80 25.29 -9.64
CA ALA A 132 -0.60 24.91 -9.87
C ALA A 132 -1.58 25.95 -9.30
N LEU A 133 -1.27 26.52 -8.12
CA LEU A 133 -2.08 27.58 -7.52
C LEU A 133 -2.06 28.86 -8.36
N GLU A 134 -0.92 29.19 -8.96
CA GLU A 134 -0.73 30.41 -9.75
C GLU A 134 -1.29 30.29 -11.18
N LYS A 135 -1.08 29.14 -11.84
CA LYS A 135 -1.38 28.97 -13.27
C LYS A 135 -2.48 27.95 -13.57
N GLY A 136 -2.96 27.25 -12.55
CA GLY A 136 -3.97 26.20 -12.67
C GLY A 136 -3.37 24.82 -12.98
N ASN A 137 -4.11 23.77 -12.65
CA ASN A 137 -3.67 22.38 -12.84
C ASN A 137 -3.53 22.00 -14.33
N GLN A 138 -4.35 22.58 -15.20
CA GLN A 138 -4.30 22.34 -16.64
C GLN A 138 -2.95 22.77 -17.22
N PHE A 139 -2.37 23.87 -16.73
CA PHE A 139 -1.03 24.31 -17.10
C PHE A 139 0.02 23.24 -16.80
N LEU A 140 -0.05 22.60 -15.63
CA LEU A 140 0.87 21.51 -15.28
C LEU A 140 0.64 20.25 -16.09
N LEU A 141 -0.62 19.91 -16.40
CA LEU A 141 -0.91 18.78 -17.28
C LEU A 141 -0.35 19.02 -18.68
N ASP A 142 -0.46 20.24 -19.21
CA ASP A 142 0.09 20.58 -20.52
C ASP A 142 1.62 20.62 -20.52
N TYR A 143 2.24 21.07 -19.42
CA TYR A 143 3.68 20.92 -19.21
C TYR A 143 4.09 19.44 -19.20
N LEU A 144 3.36 18.58 -18.47
CA LEU A 144 3.61 17.14 -18.44
C LEU A 144 3.48 16.51 -19.83
N LYS A 145 2.47 16.90 -20.63
CA LYS A 145 2.32 16.43 -22.02
C LYS A 145 3.51 16.77 -22.92
N GLN A 146 4.25 17.83 -22.62
CA GLN A 146 5.44 18.22 -23.41
C GLN A 146 6.66 17.37 -23.05
N ILE A 147 6.82 17.03 -21.77
CA ILE A 147 8.00 16.30 -21.28
C ILE A 147 7.81 14.78 -21.28
N ASP A 148 6.62 14.29 -20.93
CA ASP A 148 6.25 12.87 -20.89
C ASP A 148 4.81 12.68 -21.40
N PRO A 149 4.62 12.64 -22.73
CA PRO A 149 3.30 12.45 -23.34
C PRO A 149 2.63 11.12 -22.94
N GLN A 150 3.44 10.09 -22.68
CA GLN A 150 2.95 8.75 -22.37
C GLN A 150 2.30 8.72 -20.97
N SER A 151 2.97 9.26 -19.96
CA SER A 151 2.38 9.39 -18.61
C SER A 151 1.19 10.33 -18.58
N ALA A 152 1.18 11.38 -19.40
CA ALA A 152 0.09 12.35 -19.46
C ALA A 152 -1.23 11.77 -20.01
N GLN A 153 -1.17 10.72 -20.85
CA GLN A 153 -2.32 10.22 -21.63
C GLN A 153 -3.51 9.79 -20.75
N ASN A 154 -3.25 9.26 -19.56
CA ASN A 154 -4.26 8.74 -18.64
C ASN A 154 -4.55 9.66 -17.45
N LEU A 155 -4.02 10.89 -17.46
CA LEU A 155 -4.16 11.83 -16.35
C LEU A 155 -5.16 12.94 -16.68
N HIS A 156 -5.97 13.31 -15.68
CA HIS A 156 -6.91 14.42 -15.75
C HIS A 156 -6.37 15.59 -14.93
N GLU A 157 -6.64 16.83 -15.34
CA GLU A 157 -6.27 18.07 -14.61
C GLU A 157 -6.71 18.10 -13.13
N LYS A 158 -7.67 17.26 -12.73
CA LYS A 158 -8.16 17.18 -11.35
C LYS A 158 -7.28 16.26 -10.50
N ASP A 159 -6.48 15.41 -11.12
CA ASP A 159 -5.55 14.49 -10.46
C ASP A 159 -4.17 15.14 -10.29
N LEU A 160 -4.16 16.33 -9.68
CA LEU A 160 -2.95 17.12 -9.43
C LEU A 160 -1.84 16.31 -8.73
N PRO A 161 -2.13 15.47 -7.71
CA PRO A 161 -1.09 14.66 -7.08
C PRO A 161 -0.39 13.70 -8.05
N ARG A 162 -1.13 13.08 -8.99
CA ARG A 162 -0.52 12.20 -10.00
C ARG A 162 0.24 12.97 -11.06
N ILE A 163 -0.25 14.15 -11.46
CA ILE A 163 0.47 15.04 -12.40
C ILE A 163 1.83 15.42 -11.80
N ILE A 164 1.84 15.90 -10.56
CA ILE A 164 3.09 16.29 -9.87
C ILE A 164 4.02 15.08 -9.72
N ARG A 165 3.50 13.89 -9.39
CA ARG A 165 4.33 12.68 -9.30
C ARG A 165 4.94 12.29 -10.65
N ALA A 166 4.20 12.41 -11.75
CA ALA A 166 4.73 12.10 -13.07
C ALA A 166 5.85 13.07 -13.47
N ILE A 167 5.67 14.38 -13.23
CA ILE A 167 6.70 15.40 -13.43
C ILE A 167 7.93 15.11 -12.56
N GLU A 168 7.72 14.81 -11.27
CA GLU A 168 8.79 14.47 -10.32
C GLU A 168 9.59 13.24 -10.77
N ILE A 169 8.92 12.18 -11.25
CA ILE A 169 9.59 10.99 -11.77
C ILE A 169 10.44 11.37 -12.98
N TYR A 170 9.85 12.02 -13.99
CA TYR A 170 10.58 12.41 -15.20
C TYR A 170 11.83 13.26 -14.89
N GLU A 171 11.70 14.28 -14.04
CA GLU A 171 12.83 15.15 -13.68
C GLU A 171 13.90 14.47 -12.82
N THR A 172 13.57 13.38 -12.12
CA THR A 172 14.53 12.63 -11.31
C THR A 172 15.18 11.45 -12.04
N THR A 173 14.49 10.85 -13.01
CA THR A 173 14.98 9.65 -13.72
C THR A 173 15.44 9.89 -15.14
N GLY A 174 15.02 10.98 -15.79
CA GLY A 174 15.30 11.26 -17.20
C GLY A 174 14.41 10.46 -18.13
#